data_AF-A0A9E3MR81-F1
#
_entry.id   AF-A0A9E3MR81-F1
#
_cell.length_a   1.000
_cell.length_b   1.000
_cell.length_c   1.000
_cell.angle_alpha   90.00
_cell.angle_beta   90.00
_cell.angle_gamma   90.00
#
_symmetry.space_group_name_H-M   'P 1'
#
loop_
_entity.id
_entity.type
_entity.pdbx_description
1 polymer ?
#
loop_
_entity_poly.entity_id
_entity_poly.type
_entity_poly.pdbx_seq_one_letter_code
_entity_poly.pdbx_strand_id
1 'polypeptide(L)'
;RVKMEAGFTARQRDKSADALGEAIADEKLPRKILLGDLNGTMNDRALNAVTSQMRSTQGAAGSGFGFSWPASFPMARIDQIMVQGVEPVSSWTLPATGSDHLPVAARVNLATSS
;
A
#
# COMPACT_ATOMS: atom_id res chain seq x y z
N ARG A 1 -6.00 33.37 -4.78
CA ARG A 1 -7.12 32.51 -4.34
C ARG A 1 -6.55 31.17 -3.92
N VAL A 2 -6.54 30.87 -2.63
CA VAL A 2 -6.13 29.57 -2.08
C VAL A 2 -7.25 28.57 -2.40
N LYS A 3 -6.95 27.48 -3.10
CA LYS A 3 -7.93 26.43 -3.41
C LYS A 3 -8.25 25.65 -2.12
N MET A 4 -9.42 25.91 -1.55
CA MET A 4 -9.95 25.25 -0.34
C MET A 4 -10.41 23.80 -0.57
N GLU A 5 -10.33 23.27 -1.80
CA GLU A 5 -10.80 21.91 -2.13
C GLU A 5 -9.82 20.81 -1.73
N ALA A 6 -8.51 21.07 -1.76
CA ALA A 6 -7.49 20.08 -1.37
C ALA A 6 -7.57 19.69 0.12
N GLY A 7 -8.11 20.58 0.97
CA GLY A 7 -8.31 20.30 2.40
C GLY A 7 -9.49 19.38 2.68
N PHE A 8 -10.47 19.27 1.77
CA PHE A 8 -11.60 18.35 1.93
C PHE A 8 -11.23 16.93 1.50
N THR A 9 -10.44 16.77 0.43
CA THR A 9 -9.93 15.47 -0.01
C THR A 9 -8.85 14.92 0.92
N ALA A 10 -7.93 15.75 1.42
CA ALA A 10 -6.92 15.32 2.39
C ALA A 10 -7.57 14.84 3.70
N ARG A 11 -8.52 15.60 4.27
CA ARG A 11 -9.23 15.19 5.49
C ARG A 11 -10.08 13.93 5.32
N GLN A 12 -10.69 13.73 4.15
CA GLN A 12 -11.41 12.49 3.86
C GLN A 12 -10.45 11.31 3.70
N ARG A 13 -9.30 11.51 3.04
CA ARG A 13 -8.24 10.50 2.92
C ARG A 13 -7.68 10.11 4.27
N ASP A 14 -7.38 11.08 5.14
CA ASP A 14 -6.88 10.85 6.49
C ASP A 14 -7.90 10.04 7.31
N LYS A 15 -9.19 10.40 7.25
CA LYS A 15 -10.27 9.62 7.90
C LYS A 15 -10.39 8.21 7.36
N SER A 16 -10.27 8.01 6.05
CA SER A 16 -10.32 6.68 5.45
C SER A 16 -9.11 5.82 5.84
N ALA A 17 -7.92 6.42 5.92
CA ALA A 17 -6.70 5.75 6.36
C ALA A 17 -6.75 5.41 7.85
N ASP A 18 -7.29 6.29 8.69
CA ASP A 18 -7.52 6.05 10.11
C ASP A 18 -8.53 4.90 10.31
N ALA A 19 -9.68 4.95 9.63
CA ALA A 19 -10.68 3.89 9.71
C ALA A 19 -10.15 2.53 9.22
N LEU A 20 -9.31 2.54 8.18
CA LEU A 20 -8.61 1.32 7.73
C LEU A 20 -7.61 0.82 8.77
N GLY A 21 -6.87 1.73 9.41
CA GLY A 21 -5.97 1.41 10.51
C GLY A 21 -6.68 0.81 11.73
N GLU A 22 -7.84 1.35 12.09
CA GLU A 22 -8.72 0.79 13.14
C GLU A 22 -9.21 -0.61 12.76
N ALA A 23 -9.70 -0.80 11.53
CA ALA A 23 -10.13 -2.11 11.05
C ALA A 23 -9.00 -3.15 11.08
N ILE A 24 -7.77 -2.76 10.73
CA ILE A 24 -6.58 -3.63 10.80
C ILE A 24 -6.26 -3.98 12.26
N ALA A 25 -6.34 -3.01 13.18
CA ALA A 25 -6.09 -3.23 14.60
C ALA A 25 -7.12 -4.17 15.24
N ASP A 26 -8.38 -4.04 14.83
CA ASP A 26 -9.48 -4.86 15.34
C ASP A 26 -9.50 -6.27 14.74
N GLU A 27 -8.94 -6.48 13.55
CA GLU A 27 -8.85 -7.78 12.90
C GLU A 27 -8.07 -8.80 13.74
N LYS A 28 -8.69 -9.95 14.00
CA LYS A 28 -8.20 -11.03 14.86
C LYS A 28 -7.45 -12.12 14.10
N LEU A 29 -7.55 -12.15 12.77
CA LEU A 29 -6.79 -13.09 11.96
C LEU A 29 -5.28 -12.86 12.15
N PRO A 30 -4.50 -13.92 12.39
CA PRO A 30 -3.05 -13.79 12.61
C PRO A 30 -2.29 -13.44 11.33
N ARG A 31 -2.91 -13.65 10.16
CA ARG A 31 -2.33 -13.40 8.84
C ARG A 31 -3.24 -12.44 8.09
N LYS A 32 -2.70 -11.28 7.74
CA LYS A 32 -3.43 -10.20 7.05
C LYS A 32 -2.65 -9.76 5.83
N ILE A 33 -3.36 -9.56 4.73
CA ILE A 33 -2.82 -8.97 3.52
C ILE A 33 -3.76 -7.84 3.10
N LEU A 34 -3.23 -6.64 2.96
CA LEU A 34 -3.92 -5.47 2.43
C LEU A 34 -3.37 -5.17 1.03
N LEU A 35 -4.27 -4.97 0.07
CA LEU A 35 -3.96 -4.56 -1.29
C LEU A 35 -4.81 -3.34 -1.65
N GLY A 36 -4.19 -2.33 -2.26
CA GLY A 36 -4.94 -1.20 -2.81
C GLY A 36 -4.07 -0.03 -3.26
N ASP A 37 -4.69 0.87 -4.01
CA ASP A 37 -4.16 2.21 -4.27
C ASP A 37 -4.41 3.08 -3.02
N LEU A 38 -3.33 3.39 -2.30
CA LEU A 38 -3.38 4.21 -1.09
C LEU A 38 -3.12 5.69 -1.38
N ASN A 39 -2.87 6.07 -2.64
CA ASN A 39 -2.57 7.45 -3.04
C ASN A 39 -1.50 8.13 -2.16
N GLY A 40 -0.52 7.35 -1.72
CA GLY A 40 0.54 7.75 -0.80
C GLY A 40 1.66 6.72 -0.75
N THR A 41 2.86 7.20 -0.40
CA THR A 41 4.01 6.33 -0.18
C THR A 41 4.09 5.90 1.29
N MET A 42 4.93 4.91 1.60
CA MET A 42 5.17 4.44 2.98
C MET A 42 5.62 5.53 3.97
N ASN A 43 6.10 6.68 3.48
CA ASN A 43 6.53 7.81 4.31
C ASN A 43 5.44 8.90 4.42
N ASP A 44 4.26 8.70 3.82
CA ASP A 44 3.14 9.61 3.96
C ASP A 44 2.54 9.46 5.37
N ARG A 45 2.57 10.54 6.15
CA ARG A 45 1.99 10.58 7.50
C ARG A 45 0.50 10.27 7.51
N ALA A 46 -0.21 10.51 6.40
CA ALA A 46 -1.62 10.16 6.28
C ALA A 46 -1.86 8.64 6.34
N LEU A 47 -0.87 7.82 6.00
CA LEU A 47 -1.00 6.36 6.01
C LEU A 47 -0.45 5.73 7.30
N ASN A 48 -0.03 6.53 8.28
CA ASN A 48 0.70 6.04 9.45
C ASN A 48 -0.11 5.04 10.29
N ALA A 49 -1.44 5.20 10.34
CA ALA A 49 -2.35 4.27 10.99
C ALA A 49 -2.29 2.86 10.38
N VAL A 50 -1.98 2.74 9.09
CA VAL A 50 -1.81 1.46 8.37
C VAL A 50 -0.34 1.01 8.39
N THR A 51 0.60 1.92 8.06
CA THR A 51 2.02 1.60 7.88
C THR A 51 2.77 1.31 9.17
N SER A 52 2.25 1.73 10.32
CA SER A 52 2.81 1.36 11.63
C SER A 52 2.51 -0.09 12.04
N GLN A 53 1.49 -0.71 11.44
CA GLN A 53 1.00 -2.04 11.81
C GLN A 53 1.34 -3.12 10.79
N MET A 54 1.54 -2.73 9.52
CA MET A 54 1.74 -3.65 8.41
C MET A 54 3.05 -3.37 7.66
N ARG A 55 3.69 -4.43 7.18
CA ARG A 55 4.94 -4.37 6.43
C ARG A 55 4.67 -4.31 4.92
N SER A 56 5.28 -3.36 4.22
CA SER A 56 5.25 -3.31 2.74
C SER A 56 6.04 -4.48 2.14
N THR A 57 5.45 -5.23 1.19
CA THR A 57 6.17 -6.28 0.46
C THR A 57 7.29 -5.71 -0.41
N GLN A 58 7.06 -4.54 -1.03
CA GLN A 58 8.07 -3.86 -1.84
C GLN A 58 9.24 -3.36 -0.99
N GLY A 59 8.96 -2.80 0.19
CA GLY A 59 10.00 -2.38 1.13
C GLY A 59 10.78 -3.56 1.73
N ALA A 60 10.16 -4.72 1.83
CA ALA A 60 10.75 -5.91 2.44
C ALA A 60 11.56 -6.78 1.46
N ALA A 61 11.02 -7.02 0.26
CA ALA A 61 11.51 -8.02 -0.68
C ALA A 61 11.33 -7.56 -2.14
N GLY A 62 11.24 -6.25 -2.38
CA GLY A 62 11.05 -5.69 -3.72
C GLY A 62 12.33 -5.65 -4.54
N SER A 63 12.18 -5.82 -5.85
CA SER A 63 13.20 -5.44 -6.83
C SER A 63 12.87 -4.07 -7.44
N GLY A 64 13.88 -3.22 -7.59
CA GLY A 64 13.73 -1.86 -8.12
C GLY A 64 12.83 -0.96 -7.27
N PHE A 65 12.35 0.14 -7.86
CA PHE A 65 11.57 1.16 -7.15
C PHE A 65 10.13 0.74 -6.85
N GLY A 66 9.58 -0.17 -7.66
CA GLY A 66 8.17 -0.59 -7.56
C GLY A 66 7.19 0.52 -7.93
N PHE A 67 7.57 1.42 -8.84
CA PHE A 67 6.65 2.45 -9.34
C PHE A 67 5.53 1.80 -10.15
N SER A 68 4.30 2.23 -9.88
CA SER A 68 3.09 1.72 -10.49
C SER A 68 2.33 2.77 -11.29
N TRP A 69 2.59 4.07 -11.04
CA TRP A 69 1.85 5.16 -11.68
C TRP A 69 2.74 6.31 -12.16
N PRO A 70 2.42 6.97 -13.28
CA PRO A 70 1.48 6.51 -14.31
C PRO A 70 2.06 5.35 -15.12
N ALA A 71 1.22 4.43 -15.62
CA ALA A 71 1.65 3.23 -16.35
C ALA A 71 2.52 3.55 -17.59
N SER A 72 2.26 4.68 -18.26
CA SER A 72 3.01 5.13 -19.44
C SER A 72 4.44 5.58 -19.12
N PHE A 73 4.70 6.01 -17.88
CA PHE A 73 6.02 6.44 -17.41
C PHE A 73 6.07 6.37 -15.88
N PRO A 74 6.30 5.18 -15.28
CA PRO A 74 6.13 4.98 -13.84
C PRO A 74 7.11 5.81 -13.00
N MET A 75 6.57 6.60 -12.08
CA MET A 75 7.33 7.51 -11.22
C MET A 75 6.90 7.51 -9.75
N ALA A 76 5.69 7.01 -9.45
CA ALA A 76 5.13 6.96 -8.11
C ALA A 76 4.73 5.53 -7.75
N ARG A 77 4.89 5.19 -6.47
CA ARG A 77 4.42 3.93 -5.86
C ARG A 77 3.26 4.25 -4.93
N ILE A 78 2.06 4.27 -5.49
CA ILE A 78 0.82 4.55 -4.75
C ILE A 78 -0.01 3.29 -4.51
N ASP A 79 0.17 2.26 -5.33
CA ASP A 79 -0.34 0.91 -5.10
C ASP A 79 0.54 0.16 -4.10
N GLN A 80 -0.06 -0.41 -3.07
CA GLN A 80 0.63 -1.14 -2.01
C GLN A 80 0.10 -2.57 -1.88
N ILE A 81 1.03 -3.50 -1.61
CA ILE A 81 0.74 -4.78 -0.98
C ILE A 81 1.42 -4.76 0.39
N MET A 82 0.63 -4.92 1.45
CA MET A 82 1.09 -4.86 2.83
C MET A 82 0.68 -6.11 3.59
N VAL A 83 1.53 -6.58 4.48
CA VAL A 83 1.34 -7.84 5.20
C VAL A 83 1.54 -7.70 6.70
N GLN A 84 0.84 -8.54 7.46
CA GLN A 84 1.08 -8.78 8.89
C GLN A 84 1.01 -10.30 9.14
N GLY A 85 1.98 -10.86 9.86
CA GLY A 85 2.06 -12.30 10.17
C GLY A 85 2.36 -13.20 8.96
N VAL A 86 2.78 -12.62 7.83
CA VAL A 86 3.09 -13.31 6.57
C VAL A 86 4.46 -12.82 6.08
N GLU A 87 5.29 -13.72 5.56
CA GLU A 87 6.63 -13.36 5.08
C GLU A 87 6.63 -13.00 3.58
N PRO A 88 7.03 -11.77 3.20
CA PRO A 88 7.28 -11.41 1.81
C PRO A 88 8.51 -12.12 1.25
N VAL A 89 8.38 -12.76 0.09
CA VAL A 89 9.49 -13.45 -0.60
C VAL A 89 10.00 -12.65 -1.79
N SER A 90 9.11 -12.03 -2.55
CA SER A 90 9.47 -11.13 -3.64
C SER A 90 8.34 -10.14 -3.95
N SER A 91 8.66 -8.97 -4.50
CA SER A 91 7.68 -7.96 -4.92
C SER A 91 8.12 -7.26 -6.21
N TRP A 92 7.21 -7.08 -7.16
CA TRP A 92 7.49 -6.53 -8.50
C TRP A 92 6.24 -5.93 -9.15
N THR A 93 6.43 -5.13 -10.20
CA THR A 93 5.34 -4.64 -11.06
C THR A 93 5.17 -5.55 -12.29
N LEU A 94 3.94 -5.70 -12.76
CA LEU A 94 3.60 -6.43 -13.98
C LEU A 94 3.52 -5.45 -15.18
N PRO A 95 3.57 -5.97 -16.42
CA PRO A 95 3.37 -5.15 -17.62
C PRO A 95 2.05 -4.37 -17.59
N ALA A 96 2.03 -3.26 -18.31
CA ALA A 96 0.85 -2.41 -18.45
C ALA A 96 -0.35 -3.21 -18.99
N THR A 97 -1.53 -2.84 -18.49
CA THR A 97 -2.81 -3.35 -18.98
C THR A 97 -3.54 -2.22 -19.72
N GLY A 98 -4.88 -2.23 -19.75
CA GLY A 98 -5.68 -1.07 -20.16
C GLY A 98 -5.84 0.02 -19.08
N SER A 99 -5.27 -0.20 -17.89
CA SER A 99 -5.29 0.76 -16.77
C SER A 99 -4.17 1.79 -16.87
N ASP A 100 -4.36 2.95 -16.24
CA ASP A 100 -3.32 3.97 -16.01
C ASP A 100 -2.37 3.62 -14.85
N HIS A 101 -2.62 2.50 -14.16
CA HIS A 101 -1.71 1.89 -13.19
C HIS A 101 -1.11 0.58 -13.73
N LEU A 102 0.17 0.33 -13.40
CA LEU A 102 0.76 -1.00 -13.50
C LEU A 102 0.26 -1.88 -12.34
N PRO A 103 -0.14 -3.14 -12.60
CA PRO A 103 -0.45 -4.05 -11.52
C PRO A 103 0.80 -4.33 -10.66
N VAL A 104 0.64 -4.40 -9.35
CA VAL A 104 1.68 -4.82 -8.41
C VAL A 104 1.46 -6.27 -7.99
N ALA A 105 2.55 -7.01 -7.81
CA ALA A 105 2.52 -8.42 -7.44
C ALA A 105 3.55 -8.71 -6.35
N ALA A 106 3.21 -9.68 -5.49
CA ALA A 106 4.12 -10.19 -4.48
C ALA A 106 3.98 -11.71 -4.36
N ARG A 107 5.09 -12.37 -4.05
CA ARG A 107 5.11 -13.74 -3.56
C ARG A 107 5.27 -13.69 -2.06
N VAL A 108 4.48 -14.48 -1.34
CA VAL A 108 4.51 -14.58 0.12
C VAL A 108 4.61 -16.03 0.57
N ASN A 109 5.17 -16.24 1.75
CA ASN A 109 5.14 -17.51 2.45
C ASN A 109 4.17 -17.43 3.64
N LEU A 110 3.18 -18.33 3.65
CA LEU A 110 2.15 -18.41 4.69
C LEU A 110 2.51 -19.38 5.83
N ALA A 111 3.63 -20.10 5.70
CA ALA A 111 4.06 -21.14 6.63
C ALA A 111 4.92 -20.60 7.80
N THR A 112 5.01 -19.28 7.99
CA THR A 112 5.73 -18.71 9.13
C THR A 112 5.13 -19.17 10.45
N SER A 113 5.98 -19.76 11.29
CA SER A 113 5.66 -20.32 12.60
C SER A 113 4.99 -19.30 13.52
N SER A 114 4.05 -19.81 14.33
CA SER A 114 3.47 -19.10 15.47
C SER A 114 4.50 -18.80 16.54
#